data_AF-A0AAD2CRM6-F1
#
_entry.id   AF-A0AAD2CRM6-F1
#
_cell.length_a   1.000
_cell.length_b   1.000
_cell.length_c   1.000
_cell.angle_alpha   90.00
_cell.angle_beta   90.00
_cell.angle_gamma   90.00
#
_symmetry.space_group_name_H-M   'P 1'
#
loop_
_entity.id
_entity.type
_entity.pdbx_description
1 polymer ?
#
loop_
_entity_poly.entity_id
_entity_poly.type
_entity_poly.pdbx_seq_one_letter_code
_entity_poly.pdbx_strand_id
1 'polypeptide(L)'
;MLRELSYLAFCSIAVVYAADTDQTCAAGDESCASLPECKDEHESCSFWAGAGECDANANYMLEYCKLSCGKCPGVPMVQTAPKPAPKPSSTCFDNNEECEKWADGLECDLNPAYMLQNCRLSCNVCTDPDMVIDLGVPQKEVSDEVPDVTEEQVASHILKSEEYLRTSKMRLSLRRGCKNKHELCTLWALSGRCHTHSEYMSIKCAPACESCEKLTVEGRCPIDPEAPVAWDKGDLNKMFEKLTSEPYLSEYNVEILSSPATNGPWVITMENVVGADEAERLIELGSEEGYDRSTDVGKMNVDGTTEKSVSTGRTSTNAWCQNSCYHDPMAQAVIQRMANITGIVEENAEYLQLLKYLPGQFYESHHDYIPFHIQRQQGVRILTMYLYLNDVESGGGTNFDKLNITVMPKRGRALLWPSVFDEEPNKKDERTSHQALPVGDDAIKYGANAWFHMRDFKTALANRCT
;
A
#
# COMPACT_ATOMS: atom_id res chain seq x y z
N MET A 1 74.34 9.70 1.72
CA MET A 1 75.09 10.25 2.86
C MET A 1 74.34 11.47 3.36
N LEU A 2 74.04 11.47 4.66
CA LEU A 2 73.23 12.40 5.43
C LEU A 2 73.42 13.90 5.11
N ARG A 3 72.34 14.67 5.27
CA ARG A 3 72.33 15.90 6.08
C ARG A 3 70.91 16.28 6.48
N GLU A 4 70.61 16.08 7.76
CA GLU A 4 69.58 16.81 8.49
C GLU A 4 69.93 18.29 8.61
N LEU A 5 68.91 19.14 8.66
CA LEU A 5 68.92 20.40 9.40
C LEU A 5 67.55 20.61 10.05
N SER A 6 67.58 20.61 11.38
CA SER A 6 66.53 20.99 12.32
C SER A 6 66.32 22.52 12.31
N TYR A 7 65.15 23.01 12.76
CA TYR A 7 64.97 24.04 13.83
C TYR A 7 63.49 24.48 13.98
N LEU A 8 62.97 24.31 15.22
CA LEU A 8 62.07 25.15 16.06
C LEU A 8 61.14 26.20 15.39
N ALA A 9 59.98 26.59 15.88
CA ALA A 9 59.02 26.25 16.95
C ALA A 9 57.80 27.16 16.69
N PHE A 10 56.61 26.90 17.24
CA PHE A 10 55.89 27.84 18.12
C PHE A 10 54.50 27.31 18.49
N CYS A 11 54.22 27.55 19.76
CA CYS A 11 53.09 27.14 20.56
C CYS A 11 51.81 27.89 20.16
N SER A 12 50.66 27.25 20.30
CA SER A 12 49.43 27.95 20.71
C SER A 12 48.63 27.00 21.61
N ILE A 13 48.88 27.19 22.91
CA ILE A 13 48.03 26.76 24.00
C ILE A 13 46.66 27.42 23.79
N ALA A 14 45.60 26.61 23.64
CA ALA A 14 44.23 27.07 23.83
C ALA A 14 43.73 26.54 25.18
N VAL A 15 43.79 27.40 26.18
CA VAL A 15 43.01 27.29 27.42
C VAL A 15 41.58 27.70 27.08
N VAL A 16 40.60 26.86 27.38
CA VAL A 16 39.19 27.27 27.48
C VAL A 16 38.67 26.76 28.82
N TYR A 17 38.21 27.70 29.65
CA TYR A 17 37.64 27.45 30.97
C TYR A 17 36.30 26.71 30.86
N ALA A 18 36.11 25.69 31.70
CA ALA A 18 34.82 25.06 31.94
C ALA A 18 33.95 25.97 32.83
N ALA A 19 32.68 26.13 32.50
CA ALA A 19 31.68 26.68 33.41
C ALA A 19 31.16 25.56 34.31
N ASP A 20 31.44 25.69 35.59
CA ASP A 20 30.81 25.06 36.76
C ASP A 20 30.44 23.56 36.68
N THR A 21 31.43 22.71 36.94
CA THR A 21 31.32 21.66 37.97
C THR A 21 32.72 21.36 38.50
N ASP A 22 32.93 21.64 39.79
CA ASP A 22 34.19 21.49 40.50
C ASP A 22 34.41 20.01 40.86
N GLN A 23 35.08 19.24 39.99
CA GLN A 23 35.57 17.89 40.32
C GLN A 23 36.67 17.42 39.36
N THR A 24 37.91 17.51 39.82
CA THR A 24 39.07 16.86 39.18
C THR A 24 39.34 15.53 39.87
N CYS A 25 39.18 14.40 39.17
CA CYS A 25 39.51 13.08 39.71
C CYS A 25 40.99 12.75 39.42
N ALA A 26 41.77 12.47 40.48
CA ALA A 26 43.12 11.95 40.37
C ALA A 26 43.12 10.42 40.29
N ALA A 27 44.14 9.84 39.64
CA ALA A 27 44.25 8.39 39.47
C ALA A 27 44.38 7.66 40.83
N GLY A 28 43.38 6.84 41.17
CA GLY A 28 43.37 6.00 42.37
C GLY A 28 42.18 6.17 43.32
N ASP A 29 41.17 6.97 42.97
CA ASP A 29 39.96 7.12 43.78
C ASP A 29 38.89 6.06 43.41
N GLU A 30 38.59 5.14 44.34
CA GLU A 30 37.65 4.02 44.16
C GLU A 30 36.16 4.46 44.15
N SER A 31 35.87 5.76 44.25
CA SER A 31 34.49 6.29 44.23
C SER A 31 33.88 6.52 42.84
N CYS A 32 34.63 6.29 41.75
CA CYS A 32 34.11 6.36 40.36
C CYS A 32 33.77 4.99 39.74
N ALA A 33 33.66 3.94 40.54
CA ALA A 33 33.31 2.61 40.05
C ALA A 33 31.78 2.47 39.85
N SER A 34 31.26 2.91 38.70
CA SER A 34 30.18 2.26 37.91
C SER A 34 29.45 3.22 36.96
N LEU A 35 30.13 3.84 35.99
CA LEU A 35 29.44 4.36 34.81
C LEU A 35 29.34 3.22 33.78
N PRO A 36 28.14 2.93 33.23
CA PRO A 36 28.00 1.88 32.21
C PRO A 36 28.90 2.21 31.01
N GLU A 37 29.61 1.21 30.49
CA GLU A 37 30.46 1.36 29.29
C GLU A 37 29.62 1.97 28.16
N CYS A 38 29.86 3.25 27.86
CA CYS A 38 29.26 3.87 26.70
C CYS A 38 30.07 3.47 25.47
N LYS A 39 29.60 2.43 24.78
CA LYS A 39 30.20 1.89 23.56
C LYS A 39 29.15 1.77 22.47
N ASP A 40 29.63 1.71 21.25
CA ASP A 40 28.84 1.25 20.13
C ASP A 40 28.80 -0.28 20.14
N GLU A 41 27.60 -0.83 19.97
CA GLU A 41 27.38 -2.29 19.89
C GLU A 41 27.46 -2.80 18.45
N HIS A 42 27.56 -1.89 17.47
CA HIS A 42 27.68 -2.22 16.05
C HIS A 42 28.87 -1.50 15.39
N GLU A 43 29.62 -2.22 14.56
CA GLU A 43 30.83 -1.70 13.90
C GLU A 43 30.56 -0.51 12.95
N SER A 44 29.33 -0.42 12.44
CA SER A 44 28.87 0.64 11.53
C SER A 44 28.31 1.89 12.22
N CYS A 45 28.23 1.92 13.56
CA CYS A 45 27.61 3.04 14.29
C CYS A 45 28.20 4.41 13.91
N SER A 46 29.52 4.48 13.69
CA SER A 46 30.20 5.74 13.31
C SER A 46 29.76 6.24 11.93
N PHE A 47 29.50 5.33 11.00
CA PHE A 47 29.03 5.66 9.66
C PHE A 47 27.57 6.12 9.70
N TRP A 48 26.71 5.38 10.39
CA TRP A 48 25.29 5.71 10.54
C TRP A 48 25.08 7.05 11.23
N ALA A 49 25.85 7.33 12.29
CA ALA A 49 25.83 8.65 12.92
C ALA A 49 26.27 9.76 11.96
N GLY A 50 27.32 9.53 11.15
CA GLY A 50 27.75 10.45 10.09
C GLY A 50 26.74 10.63 8.95
N ALA A 51 25.82 9.67 8.77
CA ALA A 51 24.73 9.72 7.79
C ALA A 51 23.43 10.35 8.34
N GLY A 52 23.41 10.78 9.60
CA GLY A 52 22.25 11.44 10.22
C GLY A 52 21.25 10.48 10.90
N GLU A 53 21.57 9.20 11.04
CA GLU A 53 20.68 8.18 11.61
C GLU A 53 20.35 8.44 13.08
N CYS A 54 21.18 9.19 13.80
CA CYS A 54 20.92 9.57 15.19
C CYS A 54 19.61 10.35 15.37
N ASP A 55 19.15 11.03 14.31
CA ASP A 55 17.88 11.77 14.28
C ASP A 55 16.79 10.97 13.55
N ALA A 56 17.12 10.35 12.41
CA ALA A 56 16.16 9.62 11.57
C ALA A 56 15.69 8.29 12.20
N ASN A 57 16.58 7.60 12.93
CA ASN A 57 16.31 6.33 13.60
C ASN A 57 16.78 6.37 15.05
N ALA A 58 16.37 7.42 15.76
CA ALA A 58 16.83 7.72 17.10
C ALA A 58 16.65 6.55 18.08
N ASN A 59 15.55 5.78 18.00
CA ASN A 59 15.33 4.67 18.94
C ASN A 59 16.42 3.59 18.85
N TYR A 60 16.75 3.14 17.63
CA TYR A 60 17.79 2.14 17.43
C TYR A 60 19.17 2.72 17.70
N MET A 61 19.45 3.91 17.20
CA MET A 61 20.76 4.55 17.31
C MET A 61 21.11 4.94 18.74
N LEU A 62 20.12 5.37 19.52
CA LEU A 62 20.29 5.66 20.95
C LEU A 62 20.33 4.40 21.81
N GLU A 63 19.96 3.23 21.30
CA GLU A 63 20.06 1.97 22.02
C GLU A 63 21.42 1.30 21.77
N TYR A 64 21.84 1.21 20.51
CA TYR A 64 23.00 0.43 20.06
C TYR A 64 24.21 1.27 19.64
N CYS A 65 24.05 2.57 19.37
CA CYS A 65 25.09 3.45 18.79
C CYS A 65 25.32 4.75 19.60
N LYS A 66 25.14 4.65 20.92
CA LYS A 66 25.17 5.79 21.88
C LYS A 66 26.46 6.61 21.80
N LEU A 67 27.59 5.95 21.55
CA LEU A 67 28.90 6.60 21.46
C LEU A 67 29.02 7.38 20.16
N SER A 68 28.70 6.77 19.03
CA SER A 68 28.73 7.43 17.72
C SER A 68 27.73 8.58 17.60
N CYS A 69 26.57 8.51 18.27
CA CYS A 69 25.59 9.60 18.30
C CYS A 69 25.91 10.73 19.29
N GLY A 70 27.02 10.62 20.05
CA GLY A 70 27.44 11.64 21.00
C GLY A 70 26.48 11.80 22.19
N LYS A 71 25.82 10.72 22.62
CA LYS A 71 24.82 10.74 23.70
C LYS A 71 25.32 10.10 25.00
N CYS A 72 26.63 9.88 25.10
CA CYS A 72 27.28 9.46 26.34
C CYS A 72 27.36 10.61 27.36
N PRO A 73 26.84 10.45 28.59
CA PRO A 73 27.03 11.43 29.66
C PRO A 73 28.50 11.46 30.11
N GLY A 74 29.10 12.66 30.22
CA GLY A 74 30.41 12.85 30.88
C GLY A 74 31.67 12.57 30.05
N VAL A 75 31.55 12.24 28.76
CA VAL A 75 32.71 12.10 27.85
C VAL A 75 32.84 13.39 27.02
N PRO A 76 33.97 14.13 27.08
CA PRO A 76 34.17 15.29 26.22
C PRO A 76 34.19 14.83 24.76
N MET A 77 33.42 15.50 23.91
CA MET A 77 33.35 15.18 22.49
C MET A 77 34.70 15.42 21.82
N VAL A 78 35.42 14.33 21.53
CA VAL A 78 36.52 14.36 20.56
C VAL A 78 35.90 14.13 19.21
N GLN A 79 35.81 15.18 18.39
CA GLN A 79 35.46 15.04 16.98
C GLN A 79 36.57 14.26 16.29
N THR A 80 36.39 12.94 16.14
CA THR A 80 37.23 12.15 15.25
C THR A 80 36.76 12.41 13.83
N ALA A 81 37.68 12.78 12.95
CA ALA A 81 37.41 12.96 11.54
C ALA A 81 36.80 11.66 10.94
N PRO A 82 35.78 11.75 10.07
CA PRO A 82 35.15 10.58 9.50
C PRO A 82 36.17 9.73 8.76
N LYS A 83 36.18 8.43 9.07
CA LYS A 83 37.03 7.44 8.40
C LYS A 83 36.70 7.46 6.89
N PRO A 84 37.70 7.44 6.00
CA PRO A 84 37.45 7.42 4.56
C PRO A 84 36.55 6.23 4.20
N ALA A 85 35.51 6.48 3.41
CA ALA A 85 34.61 5.44 2.93
C ALA A 85 35.42 4.28 2.32
N PRO A 86 35.07 3.01 2.60
CA PRO A 86 35.67 1.88 1.92
C PRO A 86 35.53 2.08 0.40
N LYS A 87 36.62 1.87 -0.35
CA LYS A 87 36.56 1.89 -1.82
C LYS A 87 35.50 0.90 -2.29
N PRO A 88 34.69 1.24 -3.31
CA PRO A 88 33.64 0.35 -3.80
C PRO A 88 34.25 -0.99 -4.20
N SER A 89 33.78 -2.08 -3.58
CA SER A 89 34.02 -3.43 -4.08
C SER A 89 33.51 -3.51 -5.52
N SER A 90 34.29 -4.16 -6.40
CA SER A 90 33.95 -4.39 -7.81
C SER A 90 32.79 -5.38 -8.00
N THR A 91 32.35 -6.05 -6.94
CA THR A 91 31.20 -6.96 -6.97
C THR A 91 29.96 -6.26 -6.44
N CYS A 92 28.96 -6.12 -7.32
CA CYS A 92 27.61 -5.69 -6.97
C CYS A 92 26.77 -6.89 -6.53
N PHE A 93 26.29 -6.89 -5.29
CA PHE A 93 25.38 -7.91 -4.78
C PHE A 93 24.55 -7.34 -3.63
N ASP A 94 23.48 -8.06 -3.28
CA ASP A 94 22.69 -7.81 -2.08
C ASP A 94 23.28 -8.62 -0.91
N ASN A 95 23.46 -7.96 0.24
CA ASN A 95 23.96 -8.54 1.47
C ASN A 95 22.84 -9.12 2.35
N ASN A 96 21.58 -8.94 1.96
CA ASN A 96 20.41 -9.46 2.66
C ASN A 96 19.43 -10.10 1.67
N GLU A 97 18.84 -11.22 2.06
CA GLU A 97 17.84 -11.94 1.25
C GLU A 97 16.54 -11.16 1.04
N GLU A 98 16.17 -10.28 1.98
CA GLU A 98 14.98 -9.44 1.90
C GLU A 98 15.20 -8.16 1.08
N CYS A 99 16.41 -7.92 0.56
CA CYS A 99 16.74 -6.69 -0.18
C CYS A 99 15.81 -6.42 -1.36
N GLU A 100 15.40 -7.45 -2.11
CA GLU A 100 14.48 -7.31 -3.24
C GLU A 100 13.10 -6.83 -2.76
N LYS A 101 12.59 -7.43 -1.68
CA LYS A 101 11.31 -7.07 -1.08
C LYS A 101 11.33 -5.68 -0.45
N TRP A 102 12.40 -5.30 0.23
CA TRP A 102 12.56 -3.95 0.79
C TRP A 102 12.66 -2.90 -0.32
N ALA A 103 13.41 -3.20 -1.39
CA ALA A 103 13.44 -2.33 -2.57
C ALA A 103 12.04 -2.18 -3.21
N ASP A 104 11.26 -3.27 -3.27
CA ASP A 104 9.86 -3.22 -3.71
C ASP A 104 8.97 -2.39 -2.75
N GLY A 105 9.28 -2.40 -1.45
CA GLY A 105 8.65 -1.62 -0.41
C GLY A 105 9.07 -0.15 -0.32
N LEU A 106 9.70 0.40 -1.36
CA LEU A 106 10.21 1.80 -1.41
C LEU A 106 11.38 2.12 -0.48
N GLU A 107 11.99 1.12 0.18
CA GLU A 107 13.06 1.37 1.16
C GLU A 107 14.32 1.99 0.52
N CYS A 108 14.55 1.80 -0.78
CA CYS A 108 15.68 2.47 -1.45
C CYS A 108 15.57 4.00 -1.43
N ASP A 109 14.35 4.53 -1.37
CA ASP A 109 14.09 5.98 -1.28
C ASP A 109 13.78 6.42 0.16
N LEU A 110 13.09 5.57 0.94
CA LEU A 110 12.73 5.86 2.33
C LEU A 110 13.89 5.67 3.33
N ASN A 111 14.74 4.67 3.09
CA ASN A 111 15.89 4.31 3.91
C ASN A 111 17.17 4.11 3.06
N PRO A 112 17.61 5.14 2.33
CA PRO A 112 18.72 5.03 1.37
C PRO A 112 20.04 4.69 2.06
N ALA A 113 20.27 5.10 3.30
CA ALA A 113 21.52 4.84 4.00
C ALA A 113 21.78 3.34 4.19
N TYR A 114 20.79 2.60 4.69
CA TYR A 114 20.89 1.16 4.85
C TYR A 114 20.88 0.45 3.48
N MET A 115 19.95 0.84 2.62
CA MET A 115 19.68 0.13 1.37
C MET A 115 20.81 0.29 0.35
N LEU A 116 21.44 1.45 0.25
CA LEU A 116 22.58 1.67 -0.65
C LEU A 116 23.88 1.03 -0.14
N GLN A 117 23.93 0.59 1.12
CA GLN A 117 25.04 -0.17 1.65
C GLN A 117 24.83 -1.68 1.48
N ASN A 118 23.63 -2.16 1.81
CA ASN A 118 23.33 -3.59 1.94
C ASN A 118 22.57 -4.17 0.75
N CYS A 119 21.87 -3.36 -0.03
CA CYS A 119 20.95 -3.80 -1.08
C CYS A 119 21.26 -3.11 -2.41
N ARG A 120 22.55 -2.97 -2.72
CA ARG A 120 23.05 -2.19 -3.87
C ARG A 120 22.53 -2.70 -5.21
N LEU A 121 22.42 -4.02 -5.35
CA LEU A 121 21.91 -4.67 -6.54
C LEU A 121 20.41 -4.39 -6.66
N SER A 122 19.63 -4.68 -5.62
CA SER A 122 18.18 -4.45 -5.58
C SER A 122 17.78 -2.98 -5.75
N CYS A 123 18.54 -2.05 -5.18
CA CYS A 123 18.35 -0.60 -5.36
C CYS A 123 18.91 -0.05 -6.66
N ASN A 124 19.47 -0.92 -7.51
CA ASN A 124 19.93 -0.55 -8.83
C ASN A 124 20.93 0.64 -8.80
N VAL A 125 21.87 0.61 -7.87
CA VAL A 125 22.99 1.57 -7.82
C VAL A 125 24.29 0.96 -8.32
N CYS A 126 24.19 -0.23 -8.91
CA CYS A 126 25.30 -0.91 -9.51
C CYS A 126 25.47 -0.48 -10.95
N THR A 127 26.63 0.09 -11.25
CA THR A 127 27.07 0.38 -12.59
C THR A 127 27.93 -0.78 -13.07
N ASP A 128 27.33 -1.89 -13.47
CA ASP A 128 28.05 -2.99 -14.10
C ASP A 128 27.96 -2.86 -15.63
N PRO A 129 29.07 -2.57 -16.34
CA PRO A 129 29.12 -2.55 -17.80
C PRO A 129 28.76 -3.91 -18.43
N ASP A 130 28.98 -5.01 -17.71
CA ASP A 130 28.79 -6.39 -18.17
C ASP A 130 27.40 -6.95 -17.81
N MET A 131 26.48 -6.12 -17.28
CA MET A 131 25.10 -6.52 -17.05
C MET A 131 24.45 -6.90 -18.39
N VAL A 132 24.21 -8.20 -18.57
CA VAL A 132 23.46 -8.73 -19.71
C VAL A 132 22.04 -8.18 -19.63
N ILE A 133 21.70 -7.31 -20.58
CA ILE A 133 20.34 -6.78 -20.70
C ILE A 133 19.48 -7.83 -21.40
N ASP A 134 18.52 -8.36 -20.65
CA ASP A 134 17.52 -9.27 -21.19
C ASP A 134 16.32 -8.47 -21.70
N LEU A 135 16.29 -8.19 -23.00
CA LEU A 135 15.16 -7.54 -23.67
C LEU A 135 13.92 -8.44 -23.81
N GLY A 136 13.96 -9.70 -23.38
CA GLY A 136 12.87 -10.66 -23.54
C GLY A 136 13.02 -11.50 -24.80
N VAL A 137 11.93 -11.66 -25.55
CA VAL A 137 11.95 -12.52 -26.75
C VAL A 137 12.89 -11.95 -27.82
N PRO A 138 13.65 -12.77 -28.56
CA PRO A 138 14.48 -12.31 -29.67
C PRO A 138 13.65 -11.51 -30.68
N GLN A 139 14.20 -10.38 -31.14
CA GLN A 139 13.51 -9.47 -32.05
C GLN A 139 13.87 -9.78 -33.50
N LYS A 140 12.89 -9.76 -34.40
CA LYS A 140 13.09 -9.92 -35.84
C LYS A 140 13.67 -8.66 -36.46
N GLU A 141 14.57 -8.85 -37.40
CA GLU A 141 15.23 -7.77 -38.16
C GLU A 141 14.40 -7.29 -39.36
N VAL A 142 13.51 -8.16 -39.88
CA VAL A 142 12.64 -7.88 -41.03
C VAL A 142 11.24 -8.47 -40.82
N SER A 143 10.23 -7.85 -41.43
CA SER A 143 8.85 -8.37 -41.48
C SER A 143 8.07 -7.76 -42.64
N ASP A 144 7.26 -8.58 -43.32
CA ASP A 144 6.33 -8.12 -44.36
C ASP A 144 5.23 -7.19 -43.79
N GLU A 145 4.99 -7.22 -42.48
CA GLU A 145 4.04 -6.33 -41.81
C GLU A 145 4.53 -4.88 -41.68
N VAL A 146 5.85 -4.68 -41.75
CA VAL A 146 6.51 -3.37 -41.59
C VAL A 146 7.63 -3.25 -42.63
N PRO A 147 7.29 -3.15 -43.93
CA PRO A 147 8.27 -3.25 -45.01
C PRO A 147 9.19 -2.03 -45.13
N ASP A 148 8.81 -0.90 -44.53
CA ASP A 148 9.53 0.38 -44.64
C ASP A 148 10.68 0.53 -43.63
N VAL A 149 10.90 -0.46 -42.75
CA VAL A 149 11.94 -0.43 -41.72
C VAL A 149 13.12 -1.33 -42.14
N THR A 150 14.35 -0.79 -42.07
CA THR A 150 15.57 -1.51 -42.42
C THR A 150 16.17 -2.27 -41.24
N GLU A 151 16.94 -3.32 -41.53
CA GLU A 151 17.68 -4.10 -40.52
C GLU A 151 18.60 -3.20 -39.66
N GLU A 152 19.24 -2.20 -40.26
CA GLU A 152 20.09 -1.23 -39.56
C GLU A 152 19.30 -0.40 -38.54
N GLN A 153 18.08 0.03 -38.91
CA GLN A 153 17.19 0.75 -37.99
C GLN A 153 16.77 -0.15 -36.82
N VAL A 154 16.45 -1.43 -37.08
CA VAL A 154 16.11 -2.39 -36.03
C VAL A 154 17.29 -2.60 -35.08
N ALA A 155 18.49 -2.85 -35.61
CA ALA A 155 19.69 -3.05 -34.81
C ALA A 155 20.00 -1.82 -33.94
N SER A 156 19.90 -0.61 -34.51
CA SER A 156 20.08 0.64 -33.76
C SER A 156 19.05 0.80 -32.64
N HIS A 157 17.79 0.46 -32.89
CA HIS A 157 16.71 0.58 -31.89
C HIS A 157 16.82 -0.48 -30.78
N ILE A 158 17.34 -1.67 -31.07
CA ILE A 158 17.68 -2.68 -30.06
C ILE A 158 18.72 -2.11 -29.08
N LEU A 159 19.82 -1.54 -29.60
CA LEU A 159 20.85 -0.92 -28.75
C LEU A 159 20.28 0.23 -27.91
N LYS A 160 19.38 1.04 -28.48
CA LYS A 160 18.67 2.09 -27.75
C LYS A 160 17.83 1.53 -26.59
N SER A 161 17.13 0.42 -26.82
CA SER A 161 16.33 -0.25 -25.79
C SER A 161 17.21 -0.81 -24.66
N GLU A 162 18.39 -1.32 -24.98
CA GLU A 162 19.36 -1.77 -23.98
C GLU A 162 19.93 -0.62 -23.15
N GLU A 163 20.25 0.49 -23.82
CA GLU A 163 20.73 1.71 -23.16
C GLU A 163 19.65 2.28 -22.23
N TYR A 164 18.39 2.30 -22.66
CA TYR A 164 17.26 2.69 -21.83
C TYR A 164 17.17 1.85 -20.54
N LEU A 165 17.24 0.52 -20.64
CA LEU A 165 17.24 -0.35 -19.45
C LEU A 165 18.48 -0.16 -18.56
N ARG A 166 19.65 0.10 -19.16
CA ARG A 166 20.90 0.30 -18.44
C ARG A 166 20.93 1.61 -17.66
N THR A 167 20.43 2.69 -18.25
CA THR A 167 20.58 4.06 -17.72
C THR A 167 19.39 4.56 -16.93
N SER A 168 18.19 4.05 -17.19
CA SER A 168 16.98 4.52 -16.52
C SER A 168 16.98 4.14 -15.03
N LYS A 169 16.66 5.14 -14.19
CA LYS A 169 16.47 4.96 -12.75
C LYS A 169 15.15 4.24 -12.51
N MET A 170 15.20 2.91 -12.41
CA MET A 170 14.06 2.06 -12.08
C MET A 170 14.45 0.99 -11.06
N ARG A 171 13.48 0.40 -10.37
CA ARG A 171 13.77 -0.72 -9.43
C ARG A 171 14.30 -1.93 -10.18
N LEU A 172 15.12 -2.76 -9.53
CA LEU A 172 15.68 -3.95 -10.17
C LEU A 172 14.59 -4.95 -10.59
N SER A 173 13.58 -5.15 -9.76
CA SER A 173 12.41 -6.00 -10.04
C SER A 173 11.67 -5.54 -11.30
N LEU A 174 11.41 -4.23 -11.41
CA LEU A 174 10.81 -3.61 -12.58
C LEU A 174 11.68 -3.79 -13.82
N ARG A 175 13.00 -3.54 -13.72
CA ARG A 175 13.92 -3.73 -14.83
C ARG A 175 13.93 -5.18 -15.32
N ARG A 176 14.05 -6.15 -14.40
CA ARG A 176 14.02 -7.59 -14.71
C ARG A 176 12.69 -8.00 -15.36
N GLY A 177 11.59 -7.37 -14.95
CA GLY A 177 10.27 -7.58 -15.53
C GLY A 177 10.08 -6.93 -16.90
N CYS A 178 10.84 -5.88 -17.21
CA CYS A 178 10.68 -5.10 -18.43
C CYS A 178 11.27 -5.80 -19.65
N LYS A 179 10.40 -6.49 -20.38
CA LYS A 179 10.76 -7.38 -21.48
C LYS A 179 9.78 -7.22 -22.64
N ASN A 180 10.30 -7.24 -23.86
CA ASN A 180 9.51 -7.44 -25.07
C ASN A 180 8.90 -8.85 -25.01
N LYS A 181 7.58 -8.92 -25.20
CA LYS A 181 6.80 -10.16 -25.18
C LYS A 181 6.47 -10.67 -26.59
N HIS A 182 6.84 -9.92 -27.62
CA HIS A 182 6.62 -10.27 -29.02
C HIS A 182 7.89 -10.02 -29.85
N GLU A 183 8.14 -10.86 -30.86
CA GLU A 183 9.33 -10.80 -31.72
C GLU A 183 9.34 -9.57 -32.66
N LEU A 184 8.19 -8.92 -32.84
CA LEU A 184 8.03 -7.72 -33.68
C LEU A 184 8.00 -6.41 -32.89
N CYS A 185 8.25 -6.42 -31.58
CA CYS A 185 8.14 -5.21 -30.75
C CYS A 185 9.01 -4.05 -31.27
N THR A 186 10.26 -4.31 -31.67
CA THR A 186 11.15 -3.28 -32.24
C THR A 186 10.62 -2.71 -33.56
N LEU A 187 10.18 -3.58 -34.48
CA LEU A 187 9.61 -3.18 -35.77
C LEU A 187 8.31 -2.36 -35.60
N TRP A 188 7.45 -2.78 -34.68
CA TRP A 188 6.23 -2.05 -34.32
C TRP A 188 6.54 -0.71 -33.64
N ALA A 189 7.56 -0.63 -32.81
CA ALA A 189 8.01 0.64 -32.22
C ALA A 189 8.48 1.63 -33.29
N LEU A 190 9.32 1.17 -34.23
CA LEU A 190 9.84 1.98 -35.34
C LEU A 190 8.75 2.44 -36.33
N SER A 191 7.66 1.69 -36.46
CA SER A 191 6.47 2.11 -37.23
C SER A 191 5.51 3.04 -36.47
N GLY A 192 5.88 3.49 -35.27
CA GLY A 192 5.10 4.45 -34.48
C GLY A 192 3.97 3.82 -33.66
N ARG A 193 3.92 2.48 -33.53
CA ARG A 193 2.85 1.81 -32.77
C ARG A 193 2.89 2.10 -31.28
N CYS A 194 4.03 2.52 -30.73
CA CYS A 194 4.12 2.97 -29.35
C CYS A 194 3.14 4.12 -29.04
N HIS A 195 2.78 4.93 -30.04
CA HIS A 195 1.80 6.02 -29.90
C HIS A 195 0.40 5.62 -30.38
N THR A 196 0.30 4.92 -31.52
CA THR A 196 -1.01 4.58 -32.11
C THR A 196 -1.70 3.38 -31.45
N HIS A 197 -0.94 2.55 -30.71
CA HIS A 197 -1.44 1.35 -30.01
C HIS A 197 -0.82 1.25 -28.61
N SER A 198 -0.79 2.38 -27.89
CA SER A 198 -0.05 2.53 -26.64
C SER A 198 -0.44 1.52 -25.55
N GLU A 199 -1.72 1.14 -25.44
CA GLU A 199 -2.18 0.18 -24.41
C GLU A 199 -1.47 -1.17 -24.46
N TYR A 200 -1.28 -1.71 -25.67
CA TYR A 200 -0.55 -2.95 -25.86
C TYR A 200 0.95 -2.68 -25.82
N MET A 201 1.41 -1.71 -26.60
CA MET A 201 2.82 -1.49 -26.85
C MET A 201 3.57 -1.07 -25.59
N SER A 202 2.99 -0.24 -24.74
CA SER A 202 3.68 0.24 -23.54
C SER A 202 3.83 -0.79 -22.43
N ILE A 203 3.10 -1.92 -22.52
CA ILE A 203 3.13 -3.00 -21.54
C ILE A 203 3.82 -4.24 -22.11
N LYS A 204 3.52 -4.61 -23.35
CA LYS A 204 4.02 -5.84 -23.99
C LYS A 204 5.31 -5.63 -24.77
N CYS A 205 5.61 -4.38 -25.15
CA CYS A 205 6.82 -3.98 -25.85
C CYS A 205 7.55 -2.86 -25.10
N ALA A 206 7.45 -2.86 -23.77
CA ALA A 206 7.91 -1.76 -22.93
C ALA A 206 9.38 -1.36 -23.12
N PRO A 207 10.35 -2.29 -23.29
CA PRO A 207 11.72 -1.90 -23.64
C PRO A 207 11.80 -1.18 -24.98
N ALA A 208 11.17 -1.72 -26.03
CA ALA A 208 11.18 -1.12 -27.36
C ALA A 208 10.45 0.23 -27.43
N CYS A 209 9.47 0.46 -26.56
CA CYS A 209 8.77 1.74 -26.44
C CYS A 209 9.32 2.66 -25.34
N GLU A 210 10.42 2.27 -24.69
CA GLU A 210 11.04 3.02 -23.59
C GLU A 210 10.05 3.41 -22.49
N SER A 211 9.18 2.46 -22.10
CA SER A 211 8.01 2.71 -21.24
C SER A 211 7.89 1.73 -20.08
N CYS A 212 9.01 1.22 -19.54
CA CYS A 212 9.02 0.29 -18.41
C CYS A 212 8.30 0.84 -17.18
N GLU A 213 8.30 2.15 -16.96
CA GLU A 213 7.56 2.79 -15.86
C GLU A 213 6.07 2.47 -15.90
N LYS A 214 5.50 2.24 -17.09
CA LYS A 214 4.11 1.82 -17.30
C LYS A 214 3.87 0.33 -17.02
N LEU A 215 4.85 -0.41 -16.51
CA LEU A 215 4.61 -1.76 -16.01
C LEU A 215 4.15 -1.78 -14.55
N THR A 216 4.37 -0.69 -13.80
CA THR A 216 3.80 -0.55 -12.46
C THR A 216 2.45 0.15 -12.51
N VAL A 217 1.60 -0.04 -11.50
CA VAL A 217 0.33 0.71 -11.42
C VAL A 217 0.59 2.18 -11.24
N GLU A 218 1.60 2.56 -10.49
CA GLU A 218 1.90 3.98 -10.21
C GLU A 218 2.26 4.72 -11.51
N GLY A 219 3.00 4.08 -12.42
CA GLY A 219 3.33 4.67 -13.71
C GLY A 219 2.20 4.61 -14.74
N ARG A 220 1.31 3.61 -14.70
CA ARG A 220 0.12 3.55 -15.57
C ARG A 220 -1.02 4.45 -15.10
N CYS A 221 -1.17 4.53 -13.79
CA CYS A 221 -2.34 5.04 -13.10
C CYS A 221 -1.89 6.06 -12.05
N PRO A 222 -1.27 7.17 -12.46
CA PRO A 222 -0.90 8.22 -11.52
C PRO A 222 -2.16 8.72 -10.80
N ILE A 223 -2.00 9.05 -9.52
CA ILE A 223 -3.05 9.70 -8.75
C ILE A 223 -3.21 11.12 -9.26
N ASP A 224 -4.43 11.48 -9.65
CA ASP A 224 -4.79 12.86 -9.94
C ASP A 224 -5.08 13.58 -8.60
N PRO A 225 -4.26 14.57 -8.20
CA PRO A 225 -4.48 15.31 -6.95
C PRO A 225 -5.75 16.17 -6.98
N GLU A 226 -6.29 16.47 -8.17
CA GLU A 226 -7.50 17.26 -8.35
C GLU A 226 -8.75 16.39 -8.53
N ALA A 227 -8.60 15.05 -8.48
CA ALA A 227 -9.72 14.14 -8.61
C ALA A 227 -10.76 14.40 -7.50
N PRO A 228 -12.05 14.55 -7.84
CA PRO A 228 -13.11 14.78 -6.87
C PRO A 228 -13.12 13.71 -5.78
N VAL A 229 -13.17 14.15 -4.53
CA VAL A 229 -13.30 13.28 -3.36
C VAL A 229 -14.75 13.20 -2.90
N ALA A 230 -15.15 12.06 -2.35
CA ALA A 230 -16.48 11.86 -1.79
C ALA A 230 -16.69 12.67 -0.50
N TRP A 231 -15.65 12.77 0.34
CA TRP A 231 -15.70 13.47 1.63
C TRP A 231 -14.47 14.33 1.87
N ASP A 232 -14.72 15.54 2.34
CA ASP A 232 -13.75 16.34 3.07
C ASP A 232 -13.86 16.06 4.58
N LYS A 233 -12.92 16.64 5.34
CA LYS A 233 -12.98 16.65 6.79
C LYS A 233 -14.35 17.15 7.28
N GLY A 234 -15.01 16.36 8.13
CA GLY A 234 -16.33 16.71 8.69
C GLY A 234 -17.52 16.14 7.94
N ASP A 235 -17.36 15.68 6.69
CA ASP A 235 -18.52 15.26 5.89
C ASP A 235 -19.07 13.89 6.28
N LEU A 236 -18.23 13.02 6.85
CA LEU A 236 -18.67 11.76 7.44
C LEU A 236 -19.66 12.04 8.58
N ASN A 237 -19.29 12.91 9.53
CA ASN A 237 -20.17 13.27 10.65
C ASN A 237 -21.46 13.94 10.14
N LYS A 238 -21.38 14.89 9.20
CA LYS A 238 -22.57 15.53 8.61
C LYS A 238 -23.52 14.52 7.96
N MET A 239 -22.98 13.52 7.25
CA MET A 239 -23.80 12.47 6.64
C MET A 239 -24.55 11.67 7.70
N PHE A 240 -23.87 11.18 8.74
CA PHE A 240 -24.54 10.42 9.80
C PHE A 240 -25.52 11.26 10.63
N GLU A 241 -25.20 12.52 10.91
CA GLU A 241 -26.12 13.47 11.56
C GLU A 241 -27.39 13.67 10.73
N LYS A 242 -27.27 13.78 9.41
CA LYS A 242 -28.42 13.82 8.50
C LYS A 242 -29.25 12.53 8.57
N LEU A 243 -28.60 11.36 8.49
CA LEU A 243 -29.28 10.06 8.50
C LEU A 243 -29.96 9.73 9.83
N THR A 244 -29.47 10.28 10.93
CA THR A 244 -30.03 10.11 12.27
C THR A 244 -31.04 11.21 12.64
N SER A 245 -31.46 11.99 11.64
CA SER A 245 -32.47 13.05 11.76
C SER A 245 -33.63 12.84 10.80
N GLU A 246 -34.72 13.58 10.97
CA GLU A 246 -35.87 13.52 10.06
C GLU A 246 -35.50 14.03 8.65
N PRO A 247 -36.02 13.42 7.57
CA PRO A 247 -37.02 12.35 7.56
C PRO A 247 -36.44 10.93 7.68
N TYR A 248 -35.13 10.75 7.53
CA TYR A 248 -34.49 9.43 7.46
C TYR A 248 -34.71 8.61 8.72
N LEU A 249 -34.67 9.26 9.88
CA LEU A 249 -34.89 8.63 11.18
C LEU A 249 -36.20 7.83 11.21
N SER A 250 -37.30 8.43 10.75
CA SER A 250 -38.61 7.77 10.74
C SER A 250 -38.81 6.88 9.50
N GLU A 251 -38.33 7.30 8.33
CA GLU A 251 -38.45 6.55 7.07
C GLU A 251 -37.79 5.16 7.17
N TYR A 252 -36.59 5.11 7.74
CA TYR A 252 -35.79 3.89 7.85
C TYR A 252 -35.71 3.34 9.28
N ASN A 253 -36.47 3.89 10.24
CA ASN A 253 -36.43 3.48 11.65
C ASN A 253 -34.98 3.34 12.16
N VAL A 254 -34.20 4.41 12.03
CA VAL A 254 -32.75 4.38 12.25
C VAL A 254 -32.44 4.16 13.73
N GLU A 255 -31.61 3.16 14.02
CA GLU A 255 -31.09 2.89 15.37
C GLU A 255 -29.60 3.25 15.45
N ILE A 256 -29.25 4.12 16.41
CA ILE A 256 -27.87 4.54 16.66
C ILE A 256 -27.24 3.58 17.68
N LEU A 257 -26.33 2.72 17.23
CA LEU A 257 -25.64 1.76 18.09
C LEU A 257 -24.35 2.34 18.68
N SER A 258 -23.70 3.24 17.94
CA SER A 258 -22.53 3.98 18.38
C SER A 258 -22.45 5.33 17.64
N SER A 259 -21.91 6.34 18.30
CA SER A 259 -21.71 7.68 17.71
C SER A 259 -20.57 8.45 18.42
N PRO A 260 -20.10 9.56 17.85
CA PRO A 260 -19.16 10.46 18.52
C PRO A 260 -19.68 10.99 19.87
N ALA A 261 -21.01 11.13 20.02
CA ALA A 261 -21.62 11.54 21.30
C ALA A 261 -21.40 10.53 22.43
N THR A 262 -21.15 9.25 22.09
CA THR A 262 -20.78 8.17 23.04
C THR A 262 -19.29 7.85 22.99
N ASN A 263 -18.46 8.75 22.45
CA ASN A 263 -17.02 8.56 22.23
C ASN A 263 -16.67 7.35 21.32
N GLY A 264 -17.62 6.92 20.49
CA GLY A 264 -17.44 5.83 19.53
C GLY A 264 -17.45 6.32 18.07
N PRO A 265 -17.08 5.47 17.09
CA PRO A 265 -17.37 5.73 15.69
C PRO A 265 -18.87 5.62 15.43
N TRP A 266 -19.35 6.12 14.29
CA TRP A 266 -20.73 5.88 13.88
C TRP A 266 -20.96 4.41 13.54
N VAL A 267 -21.98 3.80 14.14
CA VAL A 267 -22.53 2.51 13.73
C VAL A 267 -24.05 2.62 13.86
N ILE A 268 -24.77 2.52 12.75
CA ILE A 268 -26.23 2.62 12.74
C ILE A 268 -26.85 1.44 12.00
N THR A 269 -28.08 1.09 12.36
CA THR A 269 -28.92 0.23 11.51
C THR A 269 -30.06 1.04 10.91
N MET A 270 -30.48 0.61 9.72
CA MET A 270 -31.57 1.20 8.96
C MET A 270 -32.45 0.06 8.45
N GLU A 271 -33.74 0.10 8.75
CA GLU A 271 -34.73 -0.88 8.33
C GLU A 271 -35.32 -0.52 6.97
N ASN A 272 -35.83 -1.51 6.23
CA ASN A 272 -36.49 -1.33 4.92
C ASN A 272 -35.62 -0.64 3.85
N VAL A 273 -34.28 -0.71 3.97
CA VAL A 273 -33.37 -0.23 2.92
C VAL A 273 -33.47 -1.09 1.67
N VAL A 274 -33.78 -2.37 1.82
CA VAL A 274 -34.05 -3.30 0.71
C VAL A 274 -35.43 -3.90 0.89
N GLY A 275 -36.28 -3.82 -0.13
CA GLY A 275 -37.60 -4.46 -0.14
C GLY A 275 -37.50 -5.99 -0.14
N ALA A 276 -38.57 -6.68 0.25
CA ALA A 276 -38.58 -8.15 0.29
C ALA A 276 -38.29 -8.77 -1.10
N ASP A 277 -38.95 -8.25 -2.14
CA ASP A 277 -38.78 -8.72 -3.52
C ASP A 277 -37.37 -8.41 -4.05
N GLU A 278 -36.81 -7.25 -3.70
CA GLU A 278 -35.44 -6.87 -4.07
C GLU A 278 -34.41 -7.77 -3.40
N ALA A 279 -34.62 -8.12 -2.12
CA ALA A 279 -33.74 -9.02 -1.39
C ALA A 279 -33.75 -10.43 -2.00
N GLU A 280 -34.94 -10.94 -2.34
CA GLU A 280 -35.08 -12.23 -3.04
C GLU A 280 -34.39 -12.18 -4.40
N ARG A 281 -34.60 -11.12 -5.19
CA ARG A 281 -33.96 -10.97 -6.50
C ARG A 281 -32.43 -10.91 -6.40
N LEU A 282 -31.87 -10.20 -5.42
CA LEU A 282 -30.42 -10.17 -5.19
C LEU A 282 -29.85 -11.56 -4.84
N ILE A 283 -30.60 -12.38 -4.08
CA ILE A 283 -30.20 -13.77 -3.78
C ILE A 283 -30.21 -14.63 -5.04
N GLU A 284 -31.23 -14.50 -5.89
CA GLU A 284 -31.33 -15.19 -7.18
C GLU A 284 -30.17 -14.80 -8.09
N LEU A 285 -29.93 -13.50 -8.27
CA LEU A 285 -28.84 -12.96 -9.08
C LEU A 285 -27.48 -13.48 -8.62
N GLY A 286 -27.23 -13.53 -7.31
CA GLY A 286 -26.00 -14.12 -6.78
C GLY A 286 -25.86 -15.62 -7.12
N SER A 287 -26.98 -16.34 -7.21
CA SER A 287 -27.01 -17.74 -7.62
C SER A 287 -26.80 -17.91 -9.14
N GLU A 288 -27.33 -16.98 -9.95
CA GLU A 288 -27.15 -16.93 -11.40
C GLU A 288 -25.69 -16.61 -11.80
N GLU A 289 -25.08 -15.61 -11.15
CA GLU A 289 -23.67 -15.25 -11.34
C GLU A 289 -22.72 -16.38 -10.87
N GLY A 290 -23.14 -17.15 -9.87
CA GLY A 290 -22.40 -18.27 -9.31
C GLY A 290 -21.56 -17.89 -8.10
N TYR A 291 -21.74 -18.64 -7.02
CA TYR A 291 -21.01 -18.42 -5.77
C TYR A 291 -19.66 -19.15 -5.77
N ASP A 292 -18.58 -18.39 -5.72
CA ASP A 292 -17.22 -18.90 -5.55
C ASP A 292 -16.75 -18.79 -4.11
N ARG A 293 -15.73 -19.58 -3.75
CA ARG A 293 -15.11 -19.49 -2.42
C ARG A 293 -14.55 -18.07 -2.20
N SER A 294 -14.99 -17.42 -1.12
CA SER A 294 -14.51 -16.07 -0.81
C SER A 294 -13.02 -16.04 -0.48
N THR A 295 -12.37 -14.97 -0.93
CA THR A 295 -10.92 -14.77 -0.77
C THR A 295 -10.61 -13.43 -0.13
N ASP A 296 -9.50 -13.36 0.59
CA ASP A 296 -8.92 -12.11 1.04
C ASP A 296 -7.98 -11.54 -0.04
N VAL A 297 -7.55 -10.29 0.15
CA VAL A 297 -6.54 -9.66 -0.69
C VAL A 297 -5.19 -10.31 -0.39
N GLY A 298 -4.60 -10.96 -1.40
CA GLY A 298 -3.31 -11.64 -1.33
C GLY A 298 -2.13 -10.74 -1.68
N LYS A 299 -1.03 -11.35 -2.11
CA LYS A 299 0.20 -10.63 -2.48
C LYS A 299 -0.06 -9.69 -3.66
N MET A 300 0.47 -8.47 -3.58
CA MET A 300 0.45 -7.51 -4.68
C MET A 300 1.53 -7.85 -5.71
N ASN A 301 1.14 -7.89 -6.98
CA ASN A 301 2.03 -8.03 -8.13
C ASN A 301 2.63 -6.67 -8.52
N VAL A 302 3.70 -6.70 -9.31
CA VAL A 302 4.34 -5.47 -9.82
C VAL A 302 3.37 -4.63 -10.65
N ASP A 303 2.46 -5.28 -11.36
CA ASP A 303 1.39 -4.63 -12.11
C ASP A 303 0.20 -4.21 -11.24
N GLY A 304 0.37 -4.23 -9.91
CA GLY A 304 -0.55 -3.83 -8.85
C GLY A 304 -1.84 -4.63 -8.74
N THR A 305 -2.02 -5.67 -9.57
CA THR A 305 -3.03 -6.69 -9.33
C THR A 305 -2.71 -7.43 -8.04
N THR A 306 -3.72 -7.93 -7.34
CA THR A 306 -3.53 -8.73 -6.13
C THR A 306 -3.90 -10.17 -6.39
N GLU A 307 -3.07 -11.09 -5.91
CA GLU A 307 -3.43 -12.50 -5.85
C GLU A 307 -4.65 -12.69 -4.93
N LYS A 308 -5.44 -13.72 -5.19
CA LYS A 308 -6.53 -14.12 -4.31
C LYS A 308 -6.00 -15.09 -3.26
N SER A 309 -6.17 -14.79 -1.97
CA SER A 309 -5.79 -15.71 -0.90
C SER A 309 -7.05 -16.37 -0.31
N VAL A 310 -7.13 -17.70 -0.41
CA VAL A 310 -8.19 -18.46 0.28
C VAL A 310 -7.76 -18.62 1.74
N SER A 311 -8.38 -17.88 2.67
CA SER A 311 -8.08 -17.99 4.10
C SER A 311 -8.97 -19.02 4.79
N THR A 312 -8.46 -19.57 5.89
CA THR A 312 -9.25 -20.38 6.82
C THR A 312 -10.18 -19.53 7.68
N GLY A 313 -9.87 -18.24 7.85
CA GLY A 313 -10.62 -17.29 8.68
C GLY A 313 -11.86 -16.70 8.00
N ARG A 314 -11.96 -16.72 6.67
CA ARG A 314 -13.15 -16.34 5.91
C ARG A 314 -13.72 -17.57 5.24
N THR A 315 -14.87 -18.10 5.65
CA THR A 315 -15.37 -19.41 5.14
C THR A 315 -16.57 -19.32 4.19
N SER A 316 -17.07 -18.13 3.91
CA SER A 316 -18.19 -17.89 2.99
C SER A 316 -17.91 -18.20 1.52
N THR A 317 -18.97 -18.18 0.72
CA THR A 317 -18.90 -17.99 -0.73
C THR A 317 -19.47 -16.63 -1.14
N ASN A 318 -19.02 -16.08 -2.26
CA ASN A 318 -19.55 -14.83 -2.79
C ASN A 318 -19.64 -14.83 -4.32
N ALA A 319 -20.53 -13.99 -4.83
CA ALA A 319 -20.60 -13.57 -6.22
C ALA A 319 -20.41 -12.05 -6.29
N TRP A 320 -19.99 -11.55 -7.43
CA TRP A 320 -19.91 -10.10 -7.69
C TRP A 320 -21.03 -9.73 -8.65
N CYS A 321 -21.86 -8.77 -8.25
CA CYS A 321 -22.97 -8.29 -9.09
C CYS A 321 -22.44 -7.43 -10.23
N GLN A 322 -21.89 -8.08 -11.24
CA GLN A 322 -21.34 -7.51 -12.47
C GLN A 322 -22.24 -7.87 -13.65
N ASN A 323 -21.93 -7.36 -14.85
CA ASN A 323 -22.58 -7.76 -16.10
C ASN A 323 -24.13 -7.76 -16.00
N SER A 324 -24.78 -8.89 -16.21
CA SER A 324 -26.23 -9.06 -16.13
C SER A 324 -26.80 -8.61 -14.79
N CYS A 325 -26.21 -9.03 -13.66
CA CYS A 325 -26.67 -8.63 -12.34
C CYS A 325 -26.63 -7.11 -12.16
N TYR A 326 -25.54 -6.47 -12.60
CA TYR A 326 -25.40 -5.02 -12.48
C TYR A 326 -26.44 -4.25 -13.29
N HIS A 327 -26.93 -4.79 -14.42
CA HIS A 327 -27.95 -4.13 -15.23
C HIS A 327 -29.38 -4.57 -14.87
N ASP A 328 -29.57 -5.43 -13.86
CA ASP A 328 -30.89 -5.82 -13.39
C ASP A 328 -31.61 -4.61 -12.77
N PRO A 329 -32.87 -4.32 -13.15
CA PRO A 329 -33.59 -3.14 -12.66
C PRO A 329 -33.75 -3.07 -11.14
N MET A 330 -33.90 -4.22 -10.45
CA MET A 330 -34.03 -4.24 -8.98
C MET A 330 -32.68 -4.03 -8.32
N ALA A 331 -31.61 -4.64 -8.84
CA ALA A 331 -30.26 -4.39 -8.34
C ALA A 331 -29.88 -2.90 -8.49
N GLN A 332 -30.17 -2.31 -9.66
CA GLN A 332 -29.94 -0.88 -9.91
C GLN A 332 -30.78 0.02 -9.00
N ALA A 333 -32.04 -0.32 -8.72
CA ALA A 333 -32.86 0.44 -7.78
C ALA A 333 -32.26 0.45 -6.36
N VAL A 334 -31.75 -0.69 -5.88
CA VAL A 334 -31.07 -0.79 -4.58
C VAL A 334 -29.77 0.01 -4.58
N ILE A 335 -28.95 -0.14 -5.62
CA ILE A 335 -27.68 0.58 -5.78
C ILE A 335 -27.90 2.10 -5.75
N GLN A 336 -28.88 2.59 -6.52
CA GLN A 336 -29.17 4.02 -6.57
C GLN A 336 -29.77 4.55 -5.26
N ARG A 337 -30.55 3.71 -4.56
CA ARG A 337 -31.04 4.06 -3.21
C ARG A 337 -29.88 4.20 -2.22
N MET A 338 -28.89 3.31 -2.26
CA MET A 338 -27.70 3.44 -1.41
C MET A 338 -26.94 4.73 -1.70
N ALA A 339 -26.73 5.09 -2.96
CA ALA A 339 -26.11 6.35 -3.35
C ALA A 339 -26.89 7.58 -2.83
N ASN A 340 -28.23 7.55 -2.90
CA ASN A 340 -29.07 8.63 -2.36
C ASN A 340 -29.02 8.72 -0.83
N ILE A 341 -28.93 7.59 -0.12
CA ILE A 341 -28.81 7.53 1.34
C ILE A 341 -27.46 8.12 1.77
N THR A 342 -26.36 7.63 1.19
CA THR A 342 -25.01 8.03 1.60
C THR A 342 -24.60 9.40 1.05
N GLY A 343 -25.22 9.84 -0.05
CA GLY A 343 -24.78 11.02 -0.80
C GLY A 343 -23.50 10.78 -1.61
N ILE A 344 -23.00 9.54 -1.65
CA ILE A 344 -21.83 9.15 -2.43
C ILE A 344 -22.31 8.59 -3.77
N VAL A 345 -21.76 9.10 -4.87
CA VAL A 345 -22.13 8.66 -6.22
C VAL A 345 -21.76 7.20 -6.47
N GLU A 346 -22.46 6.58 -7.41
CA GLU A 346 -22.36 5.14 -7.67
C GLU A 346 -20.96 4.73 -8.16
N GLU A 347 -20.28 5.62 -8.87
CA GLU A 347 -18.94 5.41 -9.42
C GLU A 347 -17.89 5.20 -8.34
N ASN A 348 -18.11 5.74 -7.14
CA ASN A 348 -17.24 5.53 -5.98
C ASN A 348 -17.49 4.17 -5.30
N ALA A 349 -18.57 3.46 -5.62
CA ALA A 349 -18.88 2.17 -5.01
C ALA A 349 -18.26 1.01 -5.80
N GLU A 350 -17.76 0.01 -5.08
CA GLU A 350 -17.51 -1.30 -5.68
C GLU A 350 -18.82 -1.95 -6.16
N TYR A 351 -18.73 -2.89 -7.10
CA TYR A 351 -19.87 -3.75 -7.42
C TYR A 351 -20.33 -4.50 -6.17
N LEU A 352 -21.64 -4.69 -6.01
CA LEU A 352 -22.16 -5.41 -4.85
C LEU A 352 -21.55 -6.80 -4.74
N GLN A 353 -20.96 -7.09 -3.59
CA GLN A 353 -20.51 -8.43 -3.28
C GLN A 353 -21.65 -9.18 -2.59
N LEU A 354 -22.29 -10.09 -3.32
CA LEU A 354 -23.37 -10.94 -2.85
C LEU A 354 -22.76 -12.12 -2.09
N LEU A 355 -23.14 -12.31 -0.84
CA LEU A 355 -22.54 -13.27 0.09
C LEU A 355 -23.53 -14.38 0.42
N LYS A 356 -23.00 -15.59 0.55
CA LYS A 356 -23.70 -16.76 1.07
C LYS A 356 -22.85 -17.45 2.13
N TYR A 357 -23.45 -17.67 3.29
CA TYR A 357 -22.88 -18.42 4.40
C TYR A 357 -23.78 -19.63 4.69
N LEU A 358 -23.21 -20.82 4.62
CA LEU A 358 -23.82 -22.07 5.07
C LEU A 358 -23.74 -22.21 6.60
N PRO A 359 -24.46 -23.16 7.21
CA PRO A 359 -24.35 -23.46 8.63
C PRO A 359 -22.90 -23.55 9.11
N GLY A 360 -22.61 -22.89 10.23
CA GLY A 360 -21.29 -22.84 10.84
C GLY A 360 -20.26 -21.96 10.13
N GLN A 361 -20.52 -21.44 8.93
CA GLN A 361 -19.59 -20.54 8.24
C GLN A 361 -19.56 -19.16 8.90
N PHE A 362 -18.40 -18.51 8.81
CA PHE A 362 -18.05 -17.28 9.53
C PHE A 362 -17.02 -16.45 8.74
N TYR A 363 -16.73 -15.26 9.26
CA TYR A 363 -15.57 -14.46 8.86
C TYR A 363 -14.95 -13.85 10.12
N GLU A 364 -13.68 -14.17 10.38
CA GLU A 364 -12.90 -13.63 11.49
C GLU A 364 -12.82 -12.09 11.49
N SER A 365 -12.38 -11.55 12.64
CA SER A 365 -12.19 -10.11 12.83
C SER A 365 -11.25 -9.54 11.78
N HIS A 366 -11.76 -8.57 11.03
CA HIS A 366 -11.05 -7.89 9.95
C HIS A 366 -11.46 -6.41 9.91
N HIS A 367 -10.94 -5.70 8.92
CA HIS A 367 -11.32 -4.32 8.66
C HIS A 367 -11.43 -4.10 7.15
N ASP A 368 -12.40 -3.29 6.73
CA ASP A 368 -12.62 -2.98 5.32
C ASP A 368 -11.59 -2.00 4.73
N TYR A 369 -10.69 -1.45 5.56
CA TYR A 369 -9.70 -0.47 5.13
C TYR A 369 -8.48 -1.21 4.59
N ILE A 370 -8.09 -0.89 3.37
CA ILE A 370 -6.93 -1.49 2.70
C ILE A 370 -5.82 -0.44 2.60
N PRO A 371 -4.72 -0.57 3.37
CA PRO A 371 -3.72 0.50 3.49
C PRO A 371 -3.11 1.00 2.19
N PHE A 372 -2.80 0.09 1.26
CA PHE A 372 -2.16 0.48 0.00
C PHE A 372 -3.11 1.21 -0.97
N HIS A 373 -4.43 1.18 -0.75
CA HIS A 373 -5.38 1.91 -1.58
C HIS A 373 -5.20 3.43 -1.49
N ILE A 374 -4.53 3.95 -0.45
CA ILE A 374 -4.19 5.38 -0.36
C ILE A 374 -3.35 5.86 -1.56
N GLN A 375 -2.59 4.94 -2.16
CA GLN A 375 -1.74 5.18 -3.33
C GLN A 375 -2.41 4.77 -4.65
N ARG A 376 -3.72 4.51 -4.65
CA ARG A 376 -4.50 4.11 -5.83
C ARG A 376 -5.48 5.21 -6.24
N GLN A 377 -5.90 5.18 -7.52
CA GLN A 377 -6.75 6.23 -8.09
C GLN A 377 -8.10 6.34 -7.36
N GLN A 378 -8.70 5.22 -6.97
CA GLN A 378 -9.95 5.18 -6.21
C GLN A 378 -9.78 5.63 -4.74
N GLY A 379 -8.58 5.57 -4.18
CA GLY A 379 -8.35 5.83 -2.76
C GLY A 379 -8.92 4.74 -1.84
N VAL A 380 -8.87 4.98 -0.54
CA VAL A 380 -9.29 4.00 0.47
C VAL A 380 -10.81 3.79 0.48
N ARG A 381 -11.27 2.64 0.99
CA ARG A 381 -12.67 2.44 1.35
C ARG A 381 -12.97 3.29 2.58
N ILE A 382 -13.95 4.18 2.47
CA ILE A 382 -14.32 5.16 3.50
C ILE A 382 -15.58 4.78 4.26
N LEU A 383 -16.48 4.01 3.64
CA LEU A 383 -17.80 3.66 4.18
C LEU A 383 -18.19 2.26 3.72
N THR A 384 -18.81 1.50 4.62
CA THR A 384 -19.39 0.19 4.33
C THR A 384 -20.86 0.20 4.65
N MET A 385 -21.68 -0.22 3.68
CA MET A 385 -23.08 -0.58 3.90
C MET A 385 -23.26 -2.08 3.70
N TYR A 386 -23.66 -2.79 4.75
CA TYR A 386 -23.96 -4.22 4.72
C TYR A 386 -25.47 -4.41 4.69
N LEU A 387 -25.98 -5.12 3.68
CA LEU A 387 -27.40 -5.44 3.53
C LEU A 387 -27.65 -6.88 4.00
N TYR A 388 -28.61 -7.07 4.90
CA TYR A 388 -29.10 -8.40 5.27
C TYR A 388 -30.25 -8.79 4.33
N LEU A 389 -30.07 -9.86 3.56
CA LEU A 389 -31.02 -10.26 2.51
C LEU A 389 -32.05 -11.30 2.99
N ASN A 390 -31.82 -11.93 4.14
CA ASN A 390 -32.79 -12.81 4.78
C ASN A 390 -32.70 -12.74 6.31
N ASP A 391 -33.74 -13.22 6.97
CA ASP A 391 -33.77 -13.42 8.41
C ASP A 391 -32.97 -14.67 8.80
N VAL A 392 -32.24 -14.60 9.92
CA VAL A 392 -31.50 -15.72 10.51
C VAL A 392 -31.80 -15.76 12.00
N GLU A 393 -32.43 -16.84 12.47
CA GLU A 393 -32.93 -16.95 13.85
C GLU A 393 -31.80 -17.06 14.89
N SER A 394 -30.69 -17.71 14.54
CA SER A 394 -29.56 -17.94 15.44
C SER A 394 -28.23 -17.86 14.71
N GLY A 395 -27.23 -17.21 15.34
CA GLY A 395 -25.91 -16.99 14.75
C GLY A 395 -25.90 -15.96 13.62
N GLY A 396 -24.80 -15.89 12.88
CA GLY A 396 -24.67 -15.05 11.68
C GLY A 396 -24.62 -13.54 11.93
N GLY A 397 -24.59 -13.09 13.19
CA GLY A 397 -24.52 -11.68 13.54
C GLY A 397 -23.23 -11.00 13.06
N THR A 398 -23.31 -9.72 12.75
CA THR A 398 -22.13 -8.87 12.52
C THR A 398 -21.71 -8.28 13.86
N ASN A 399 -20.50 -8.59 14.32
CA ASN A 399 -20.00 -8.20 15.63
C ASN A 399 -18.83 -7.21 15.49
N PHE A 400 -18.94 -6.06 16.15
CA PHE A 400 -17.86 -5.09 16.35
C PHE A 400 -17.28 -5.34 17.74
N ASP A 401 -16.22 -6.14 17.78
CA ASP A 401 -15.59 -6.64 19.00
C ASP A 401 -15.14 -5.51 19.96
N LYS A 402 -14.52 -4.46 19.41
CA LYS A 402 -14.04 -3.28 20.16
C LYS A 402 -15.16 -2.40 20.70
N LEU A 403 -16.37 -2.51 20.15
CA LEU A 403 -17.54 -1.70 20.56
C LEU A 403 -18.53 -2.52 21.39
N ASN A 404 -18.35 -3.84 21.50
CA ASN A 404 -19.30 -4.77 22.11
C ASN A 404 -20.71 -4.65 21.49
N ILE A 405 -20.78 -4.44 20.18
CA ILE A 405 -22.03 -4.33 19.41
C ILE A 405 -22.17 -5.57 18.54
N THR A 406 -23.35 -6.19 18.57
CA THR A 406 -23.70 -7.29 17.65
C THR A 406 -25.03 -7.01 16.99
N VAL A 407 -25.06 -7.03 15.67
CA VAL A 407 -26.28 -6.83 14.86
C VAL A 407 -26.68 -8.15 14.24
N MET A 408 -27.89 -8.61 14.57
CA MET A 408 -28.44 -9.86 14.04
C MET A 408 -29.04 -9.65 12.63
N PRO A 409 -28.94 -10.66 11.75
CA PRO A 409 -29.53 -10.58 10.41
C PRO A 409 -31.04 -10.44 10.47
N LYS A 410 -31.55 -9.44 9.75
CA LYS A 410 -32.98 -9.20 9.56
C LYS A 410 -33.18 -8.74 8.13
N ARG A 411 -34.05 -9.41 7.38
CA ARG A 411 -34.24 -9.10 5.95
C ARG A 411 -34.60 -7.63 5.76
N GLY A 412 -33.93 -6.98 4.81
CA GLY A 412 -34.17 -5.59 4.45
C GLY A 412 -33.45 -4.56 5.34
N ARG A 413 -32.79 -5.00 6.42
CA ARG A 413 -31.94 -4.15 7.25
C ARG A 413 -30.61 -3.87 6.55
N ALA A 414 -30.17 -2.61 6.61
CA ALA A 414 -28.80 -2.21 6.37
C ALA A 414 -28.08 -1.91 7.70
N LEU A 415 -26.79 -2.21 7.74
CA LEU A 415 -25.85 -1.81 8.77
C LEU A 415 -24.81 -0.90 8.11
N LEU A 416 -24.60 0.30 8.66
CA LEU A 416 -23.76 1.33 8.05
C LEU A 416 -22.69 1.81 9.05
N TRP A 417 -21.43 1.80 8.63
CA TRP A 417 -20.29 2.27 9.44
C TRP A 417 -19.15 2.79 8.57
N PRO A 418 -18.39 3.81 9.03
CA PRO A 418 -17.22 4.29 8.30
C PRO A 418 -16.00 3.39 8.54
N SER A 419 -15.03 3.46 7.64
CA SER A 419 -13.72 2.81 7.78
C SER A 419 -12.61 3.77 8.25
N VAL A 420 -12.90 5.05 8.31
CA VAL A 420 -11.93 6.14 8.52
C VAL A 420 -12.42 7.14 9.56
N PHE A 421 -11.50 7.95 10.10
CA PHE A 421 -11.85 9.08 10.97
C PHE A 421 -12.47 10.24 10.19
N ASP A 422 -13.38 10.97 10.82
CA ASP A 422 -14.01 12.17 10.25
C ASP A 422 -13.01 13.33 10.06
N GLU A 423 -12.08 13.48 11.00
CA GLU A 423 -11.07 14.54 10.97
C GLU A 423 -9.93 14.27 9.98
N GLU A 424 -9.73 12.99 9.63
CA GLU A 424 -8.69 12.50 8.71
C GLU A 424 -9.29 11.40 7.80
N PRO A 425 -10.03 11.76 6.74
CA PRO A 425 -10.79 10.81 5.90
C PRO A 425 -9.98 9.76 5.11
N ASN A 426 -8.64 9.76 5.24
CA ASN A 426 -7.75 8.72 4.70
C ASN A 426 -7.12 7.86 5.80
N LYS A 427 -7.46 8.08 7.07
CA LYS A 427 -6.86 7.38 8.21
C LYS A 427 -7.85 6.38 8.77
N LYS A 428 -7.44 5.12 8.78
CA LYS A 428 -8.19 3.99 9.32
C LYS A 428 -8.65 4.23 10.76
N ASP A 429 -9.93 4.00 11.04
CA ASP A 429 -10.46 3.95 12.40
C ASP A 429 -10.53 2.51 12.91
N GLU A 430 -9.52 2.07 13.65
CA GLU A 430 -9.41 0.70 14.14
C GLU A 430 -10.62 0.22 14.98
N ARG A 431 -11.46 1.14 15.50
CA ARG A 431 -12.62 0.78 16.33
C ARG A 431 -13.72 0.06 15.55
N THR A 432 -13.73 0.18 14.22
CA THR A 432 -14.70 -0.48 13.34
C THR A 432 -14.24 -1.85 12.80
N SER A 433 -13.22 -2.44 13.44
CA SER A 433 -12.94 -3.87 13.27
C SER A 433 -14.20 -4.69 13.56
N HIS A 434 -14.48 -5.66 12.70
CA HIS A 434 -15.70 -6.44 12.79
C HIS A 434 -15.53 -7.85 12.23
N GLN A 435 -16.46 -8.72 12.57
CA GLN A 435 -16.50 -10.12 12.16
C GLN A 435 -17.92 -10.56 11.83
N ALA A 436 -18.06 -11.61 11.01
CA ALA A 436 -19.30 -12.34 10.85
C ALA A 436 -19.26 -13.57 11.75
N LEU A 437 -20.10 -13.59 12.79
CA LEU A 437 -20.23 -14.72 13.69
C LEU A 437 -20.72 -15.97 12.94
N PRO A 438 -20.40 -17.18 13.41
CA PRO A 438 -20.87 -18.42 12.80
C PRO A 438 -22.38 -18.44 12.62
N VAL A 439 -22.84 -18.80 11.43
CA VAL A 439 -24.27 -19.02 11.16
C VAL A 439 -24.76 -20.24 11.95
N GLY A 440 -25.96 -20.17 12.53
CA GLY A 440 -26.55 -21.29 13.25
C GLY A 440 -26.72 -22.55 12.39
N ASP A 441 -26.84 -23.69 13.05
CA ASP A 441 -26.76 -25.02 12.42
C ASP A 441 -27.85 -25.29 11.36
N ASP A 442 -29.00 -24.62 11.49
CA ASP A 442 -30.18 -24.82 10.63
C ASP A 442 -30.49 -23.59 9.73
N ALA A 443 -29.50 -22.72 9.48
CA ALA A 443 -29.71 -21.49 8.71
C ALA A 443 -28.69 -21.29 7.58
N ILE A 444 -29.13 -20.58 6.54
CA ILE A 444 -28.27 -20.00 5.51
C ILE A 444 -28.39 -18.49 5.63
N LYS A 445 -27.27 -17.77 5.69
CA LYS A 445 -27.26 -16.31 5.67
C LYS A 445 -26.87 -15.81 4.30
N TYR A 446 -27.68 -14.91 3.76
CA TYR A 446 -27.41 -14.11 2.58
C TYR A 446 -27.22 -12.65 2.97
N GLY A 447 -26.23 -12.01 2.37
CA GLY A 447 -25.97 -10.59 2.56
C GLY A 447 -25.38 -9.95 1.33
N ALA A 448 -25.30 -8.62 1.31
CA ALA A 448 -24.56 -7.90 0.28
C ALA A 448 -23.67 -6.83 0.91
N ASN A 449 -22.42 -6.78 0.48
CA ASN A 449 -21.47 -5.73 0.82
C ASN A 449 -21.47 -4.64 -0.25
N ALA A 450 -21.61 -3.39 0.18
CA ALA A 450 -21.31 -2.20 -0.61
C ALA A 450 -20.17 -1.43 0.08
N TRP A 451 -19.02 -1.36 -0.59
CA TRP A 451 -17.89 -0.55 -0.15
C TRP A 451 -17.80 0.71 -1.01
N PHE A 452 -17.71 1.86 -0.36
CA PHE A 452 -17.56 3.15 -1.01
C PHE A 452 -16.14 3.65 -0.84
N HIS A 453 -15.55 4.13 -1.94
CA HIS A 453 -14.20 4.67 -2.00
C HIS A 453 -14.18 6.19 -1.95
N MET A 454 -13.03 6.72 -1.55
CA MET A 454 -12.77 8.16 -1.52
C MET A 454 -12.98 8.83 -2.90
N ARG A 455 -12.66 8.14 -4.00
CA ARG A 455 -12.76 8.63 -5.37
C ARG A 455 -13.40 7.56 -6.28
N ASP A 456 -13.57 7.90 -7.55
CA ASP A 456 -14.14 7.02 -8.58
C ASP A 456 -13.41 5.67 -8.63
N PHE A 457 -14.13 4.61 -8.22
CA PHE A 457 -13.68 3.24 -8.25
C PHE A 457 -13.90 2.59 -9.61
N LYS A 458 -15.06 2.83 -10.24
CA LYS A 458 -15.45 2.10 -11.46
C LYS A 458 -14.58 2.46 -12.66
N THR A 459 -14.24 3.74 -12.82
CA THR A 459 -13.32 4.18 -13.86
C THR A 459 -11.91 3.64 -13.60
N ALA A 460 -11.45 3.67 -12.35
CA ALA A 460 -10.17 3.08 -11.97
C ALA A 460 -10.14 1.57 -12.28
N LEU A 461 -11.22 0.84 -11.97
CA LEU A 461 -11.33 -0.59 -12.22
C LEU A 461 -11.32 -0.90 -13.73
N ALA A 462 -12.09 -0.15 -14.52
CA ALA A 462 -12.14 -0.30 -15.98
C ALA A 462 -10.76 -0.08 -16.62
N ASN A 463 -9.98 0.85 -16.07
CA ASN A 463 -8.61 1.13 -16.50
C ASN A 463 -7.55 0.21 -15.89
N ARG A 464 -7.94 -0.77 -15.06
CA ARG A 464 -7.04 -1.69 -14.33
C ARG A 464 -6.06 -0.96 -13.40
N CYS A 465 -6.59 0.02 -12.67
CA CYS A 465 -5.88 0.91 -11.77
C CYS A 465 -6.23 0.73 -10.28
N THR A 466 -7.08 -0.26 -9.95
CA THR A 466 -7.54 -0.54 -8.58
C THR A 466 -6.62 -1.45 -7.81
#